data_AF-A0A519KR03-F1
#
_entry.id   AF-A0A519KR03-F1
#
_cell.length_a   1.000
_cell.length_b   1.000
_cell.length_c   1.000
_cell.angle_alpha   90.00
_cell.angle_beta   90.00
_cell.angle_gamma   90.00
#
_symmetry.space_group_name_H-M   'P 1'
#
loop_
_entity.id
_entity.type
_entity.pdbx_description
1 polymer ?
#
loop_
_entity_poly.entity_id
_entity_poly.type
_entity_poly.pdbx_seq_one_letter_code
_entity_poly.pdbx_strand_id
1 'polypeptide(L)'
;MKIVFYIFLLLSILLLADCLAYYNYEISVAGYYSDVILFWLWLVTSLAVIVLFWKKILAKVFLGIIVLALILSILPMALPFYTFMLSMTSAGLKIDKELSDGYRARIVGYSVMAHPWLEVIEKKGLLERKVIECTEMQLEAFNKDRIDVKYDAQLRPALRISEAKDLLLEKETDSTISIVLFYGRPNKTLTFNKINNRLIKINGKEAINK
;
A
#
# COMPACT_ATOMS: atom_id res chain seq x y z
N MET A 1 -16.73 17.58 -27.47
CA MET A 1 -15.81 16.50 -27.92
C MET A 1 -14.34 16.77 -27.58
N LYS A 2 -13.74 17.90 -28.00
CA LYS A 2 -12.32 18.19 -27.72
C LYS A 2 -11.98 18.28 -26.21
N ILE A 3 -12.88 18.86 -25.41
CA ILE A 3 -12.71 19.01 -23.95
C ILE A 3 -12.55 17.66 -23.24
N VAL A 4 -13.38 16.67 -23.57
CA VAL A 4 -13.31 15.32 -22.96
C VAL A 4 -11.96 14.66 -23.25
N PHE A 5 -11.45 14.86 -24.46
CA PHE A 5 -10.13 14.36 -24.85
C PHE A 5 -8.99 15.06 -24.07
N TYR A 6 -9.06 16.38 -23.89
CA TYR A 6 -8.08 17.11 -23.08
C TYR A 6 -8.10 16.68 -21.60
N ILE A 7 -9.30 16.47 -21.03
CA ILE A 7 -9.46 15.97 -19.66
C ILE A 7 -8.83 14.58 -19.53
N PHE A 8 -9.12 13.67 -20.47
CA PHE A 8 -8.52 12.34 -20.50
C PHE A 8 -6.98 12.40 -20.59
N LEU A 9 -6.44 13.27 -21.45
CA LEU A 9 -5.00 13.43 -21.61
C LEU A 9 -4.35 13.97 -20.32
N LEU A 10 -4.98 14.97 -19.68
CA LEU A 10 -4.53 15.51 -18.40
C LEU A 10 -4.52 14.44 -17.30
N LEU A 11 -5.60 13.67 -17.17
CA LEU A 11 -5.69 12.57 -16.19
C LEU A 11 -4.66 11.47 -16.45
N SER A 12 -4.41 11.16 -17.72
CA SER A 12 -3.40 10.14 -18.10
C SER A 12 -1.99 10.58 -17.71
N ILE A 13 -1.65 11.86 -17.93
CA ILE A 13 -0.37 12.42 -17.49
C ILE A 13 -0.27 12.40 -15.96
N LEU A 14 -1.33 12.79 -15.26
CA LEU A 14 -1.34 12.83 -13.80
C LEU A 14 -1.18 11.42 -13.20
N LEU A 15 -1.90 10.43 -13.72
CA LEU A 15 -1.80 9.03 -13.30
C LEU A 15 -0.41 8.45 -13.57
N LEU A 16 0.19 8.79 -14.72
CA LEU A 16 1.53 8.33 -15.07
C LEU A 16 2.60 8.98 -14.19
N ALA A 17 2.46 10.27 -13.86
CA ALA A 17 3.34 10.97 -12.94
C ALA A 17 3.25 10.38 -11.52
N ASP A 18 2.04 10.08 -11.05
CA ASP A 18 1.81 9.46 -9.74
C ASP A 18 2.44 8.05 -9.65
N CYS A 19 2.22 7.22 -10.67
CA CYS A 19 2.83 5.89 -10.74
C CYS A 19 4.37 5.95 -10.74
N LEU A 20 4.96 6.90 -11.47
CA LEU A 20 6.42 7.12 -11.48
C LEU A 20 6.93 7.64 -10.13
N ALA A 21 6.19 8.53 -9.47
CA ALA A 21 6.53 9.05 -8.16
C ALA A 21 6.51 7.95 -7.09
N TYR A 22 5.48 7.09 -7.13
CA TYR A 22 5.35 5.96 -6.23
C TYR A 22 6.47 4.95 -6.44
N TYR A 23 6.75 4.57 -7.69
CA TYR A 23 7.77 3.58 -8.00
C TYR A 23 9.20 4.02 -7.62
N ASN A 24 9.55 5.30 -7.83
CA ASN A 24 10.91 5.77 -7.61
C ASN A 24 11.15 6.32 -6.19
N TYR A 25 10.13 6.91 -5.57
CA TYR A 25 10.31 7.67 -4.32
C TYR A 25 9.38 7.22 -3.18
N GLU A 26 8.48 6.27 -3.44
CA GLU A 26 7.41 5.85 -2.52
C GLU A 26 6.54 7.03 -2.06
N ILE A 27 6.41 8.03 -2.94
CA ILE A 27 5.59 9.22 -2.76
C ILE A 27 4.26 9.00 -3.47
N SER A 28 3.17 9.32 -2.80
CA SER A 28 1.81 9.28 -3.34
C SER A 28 1.06 10.56 -2.93
N VAL A 29 -0.07 10.83 -3.58
CA VAL A 29 -0.87 12.02 -3.25
C VAL A 29 -1.47 11.86 -1.85
N ALA A 30 -1.57 12.96 -1.11
CA ALA A 30 -2.09 12.92 0.25
C ALA A 30 -3.49 12.28 0.33
N GLY A 31 -3.59 11.24 1.15
CA GLY A 31 -4.82 10.51 1.41
C GLY A 31 -4.91 9.21 0.61
N TYR A 32 -5.22 8.11 1.30
CA TYR A 32 -5.40 6.79 0.69
C TYR A 32 -6.37 6.80 -0.50
N TYR A 33 -7.47 7.56 -0.39
CA TYR A 33 -8.50 7.60 -1.43
C TYR A 33 -8.14 8.47 -2.62
N SER A 34 -7.11 9.32 -2.54
CA SER A 34 -6.77 10.23 -3.64
C SER A 34 -6.36 9.45 -4.89
N ASP A 35 -5.44 8.49 -4.74
CA ASP A 35 -4.94 7.66 -5.84
C ASP A 35 -6.05 6.77 -6.41
N VAL A 36 -6.92 6.24 -5.52
CA VAL A 36 -8.09 5.46 -5.90
C VAL A 36 -9.05 6.30 -6.75
N ILE A 37 -9.40 7.51 -6.32
CA ILE A 37 -10.31 8.40 -7.05
C ILE A 37 -9.70 8.80 -8.39
N LEU A 38 -8.41 9.14 -8.42
CA LEU A 38 -7.70 9.49 -9.65
C LEU A 38 -7.77 8.36 -10.68
N PHE A 39 -7.51 7.13 -10.24
CA PHE A 39 -7.59 5.95 -11.09
C PHE A 39 -9.01 5.71 -11.63
N TRP A 40 -10.04 5.71 -10.77
CA TRP A 40 -11.42 5.48 -11.21
C TRP A 40 -11.93 6.56 -12.16
N LEU A 41 -11.56 7.81 -11.92
CA LEU A 41 -11.94 8.93 -12.77
C LEU A 41 -11.24 8.83 -14.14
N TRP A 42 -9.97 8.42 -14.17
CA TRP A 42 -9.27 8.07 -15.41
C TRP A 42 -9.93 6.89 -16.14
N LEU A 43 -10.36 5.84 -15.44
CA LEU A 43 -11.02 4.68 -16.04
C LEU A 43 -12.36 5.04 -16.69
N VAL A 44 -13.21 5.79 -15.98
CA VAL A 44 -14.53 6.22 -16.50
C VAL A 44 -14.35 7.13 -17.72
N THR A 45 -13.42 8.09 -17.65
CA THR A 45 -13.12 8.95 -18.80
C THR A 45 -12.54 8.19 -19.98
N SER A 46 -11.73 7.16 -19.75
CA SER A 46 -11.22 6.24 -20.79
C SER A 46 -12.36 5.54 -21.52
N LEU A 47 -13.34 4.99 -20.78
CA LEU A 47 -14.52 4.36 -21.38
C LEU A 47 -15.38 5.37 -22.17
N ALA A 48 -15.56 6.59 -21.64
CA ALA A 48 -16.29 7.64 -22.33
C ALA A 48 -15.61 8.03 -23.67
N VAL A 49 -14.28 8.15 -23.69
CA VAL A 49 -13.50 8.42 -24.91
C VAL A 49 -13.70 7.29 -25.94
N ILE A 50 -13.69 6.03 -25.51
CA ILE A 50 -13.90 4.89 -26.41
C ILE A 50 -15.28 4.95 -27.08
N VAL A 51 -16.34 5.21 -26.30
CA VAL A 51 -17.72 5.28 -26.84
C VAL A 51 -17.87 6.49 -27.78
N LEU A 52 -17.38 7.66 -27.38
CA LEU A 52 -17.50 8.89 -28.18
C LEU A 52 -16.70 8.83 -29.50
N PHE A 53 -15.56 8.14 -29.50
CA PHE A 53 -14.69 8.01 -30.67
C PHE A 53 -14.75 6.62 -31.32
N TRP A 54 -15.85 5.86 -31.14
CA TRP A 54 -16.00 4.48 -31.64
C TRP A 54 -15.78 4.32 -33.15
N LYS A 55 -16.03 5.38 -33.92
CA LYS A 55 -15.79 5.40 -35.38
C LYS A 55 -14.30 5.44 -35.74
N LYS A 56 -13.41 5.80 -34.82
CA LYS A 56 -11.96 5.88 -35.03
C LYS A 56 -11.29 4.55 -34.70
N ILE A 57 -10.36 4.13 -35.55
CA ILE A 57 -9.62 2.87 -35.34
C ILE A 57 -8.80 2.89 -34.05
N LEU A 58 -8.25 4.06 -33.69
CA LEU A 58 -7.41 4.23 -32.51
C LEU A 58 -8.17 3.92 -31.21
N ALA A 59 -9.45 4.29 -31.12
CA ALA A 59 -10.30 3.99 -29.96
C ALA A 59 -10.56 2.47 -29.82
N LYS A 60 -10.70 1.76 -30.94
CA LYS A 60 -10.86 0.30 -30.94
C LYS A 60 -9.57 -0.42 -30.54
N VAL A 61 -8.43 0.06 -31.02
CA VAL A 61 -7.11 -0.46 -30.61
C VAL A 61 -6.89 -0.24 -29.12
N PHE A 62 -7.23 0.95 -28.59
CA PHE A 62 -7.13 1.25 -27.17
C PHE A 62 -8.01 0.32 -26.31
N LEU A 63 -9.28 0.09 -26.72
CA LEU A 63 -10.13 -0.92 -26.07
C LEU A 63 -9.48 -2.29 -26.12
N GLY A 64 -8.94 -2.69 -27.27
CA GLY A 64 -8.24 -3.96 -27.44
C GLY A 64 -7.07 -4.13 -26.46
N ILE A 65 -6.28 -3.07 -26.23
CA ILE A 65 -5.19 -3.05 -25.26
C ILE A 65 -5.72 -3.21 -23.83
N ILE A 66 -6.78 -2.51 -23.45
CA ILE A 66 -7.39 -2.63 -22.11
C ILE A 66 -7.89 -4.08 -21.88
N VAL A 67 -8.59 -4.64 -22.86
CA VAL A 67 -9.11 -6.02 -22.77
C VAL A 67 -7.96 -7.02 -22.71
N LEU A 68 -6.94 -6.85 -23.54
CA LEU A 68 -5.76 -7.72 -23.54
C LEU A 68 -5.02 -7.65 -22.21
N ALA A 69 -4.80 -6.46 -21.67
CA ALA A 69 -4.16 -6.26 -20.36
C ALA A 69 -4.97 -6.93 -19.24
N LEU A 70 -6.31 -6.83 -19.27
CA LEU A 70 -7.19 -7.51 -18.33
C LEU A 70 -7.03 -9.03 -18.42
N ILE A 71 -7.06 -9.61 -19.62
CA ILE A 71 -6.84 -11.06 -19.82
C ILE A 71 -5.46 -11.47 -19.30
N LEU A 72 -4.43 -10.70 -19.64
CA LEU A 72 -3.05 -10.97 -19.21
C LEU A 72 -2.90 -10.90 -17.68
N SER A 73 -3.67 -10.03 -17.00
CA SER A 73 -3.70 -9.94 -15.54
C SER A 73 -4.40 -11.14 -14.87
N ILE A 74 -5.29 -11.83 -15.58
CA ILE A 74 -6.03 -13.00 -15.09
C ILE A 74 -5.24 -14.30 -15.29
N LEU A 75 -4.45 -14.43 -16.37
CA LEU A 75 -3.69 -15.64 -16.69
C LEU A 75 -2.80 -16.17 -15.54
N PRO A 76 -2.03 -15.35 -14.82
CA PRO A 76 -1.24 -15.80 -13.68
C PRO A 76 -2.12 -15.94 -12.43
N MET A 77 -3.05 -16.91 -12.47
CA MET A 77 -3.98 -17.27 -11.39
C MET A 77 -4.79 -16.07 -10.83
N ALA A 78 -5.02 -15.07 -11.68
CA ALA A 78 -5.61 -13.77 -11.33
C ALA A 78 -4.88 -13.00 -10.22
N LEU A 79 -3.63 -13.33 -9.91
CA LEU A 79 -2.88 -12.64 -8.85
C LEU A 79 -2.68 -11.15 -9.15
N PRO A 80 -2.15 -10.73 -10.33
CA PRO A 80 -2.06 -9.33 -10.70
C PRO A 80 -3.43 -8.65 -10.78
N PHE A 81 -4.46 -9.38 -11.19
CA PHE A 81 -5.82 -8.86 -11.20
C PHE A 81 -6.32 -8.53 -9.79
N TYR A 82 -6.12 -9.44 -8.83
CA TYR A 82 -6.51 -9.20 -7.44
C TYR A 82 -5.65 -8.14 -6.77
N THR A 83 -4.34 -8.09 -7.04
CA THR A 83 -3.49 -7.04 -6.46
C THR A 83 -3.90 -5.66 -6.96
N PHE A 84 -4.21 -5.57 -8.25
CA PHE A 84 -4.75 -4.37 -8.86
C PHE A 84 -6.09 -3.98 -8.24
N MET A 85 -7.04 -4.92 -8.11
CA MET A 85 -8.35 -4.65 -7.50
C MET A 85 -8.26 -4.25 -6.03
N LEU A 86 -7.44 -4.93 -5.23
CA LEU A 86 -7.27 -4.63 -3.80
C LEU A 86 -6.54 -3.30 -3.56
N SER A 87 -5.66 -2.89 -4.47
CA SER A 87 -4.97 -1.59 -4.42
C SER A 87 -5.88 -0.44 -4.86
N MET A 88 -6.68 -0.67 -5.90
CA MET A 88 -7.59 0.34 -6.47
C MET A 88 -8.96 0.41 -5.78
N THR A 89 -9.15 -0.31 -4.68
CA THR A 89 -10.39 -0.28 -3.88
C THR A 89 -10.04 -0.27 -2.41
N SER A 90 -10.97 0.16 -1.56
CA SER A 90 -10.78 0.12 -0.10
C SER A 90 -10.73 -1.29 0.49
N ALA A 91 -10.91 -2.34 -0.32
CA ALA A 91 -10.91 -3.72 0.15
C ALA A 91 -9.53 -4.17 0.66
N GLY A 92 -8.44 -3.58 0.17
CA GLY A 92 -7.09 -3.83 0.65
C GLY A 92 -6.74 -3.11 1.95
N LEU A 93 -7.51 -2.11 2.36
CA LEU A 93 -7.27 -1.32 3.58
C LEU A 93 -8.00 -1.94 4.77
N LYS A 94 -7.25 -2.39 5.79
CA LYS A 94 -7.84 -2.95 7.02
C LYS A 94 -7.99 -1.90 8.11
N ILE A 95 -6.93 -1.13 8.35
CA ILE A 95 -6.90 -0.07 9.36
C ILE A 95 -6.23 1.14 8.74
N ASP A 96 -6.81 2.31 8.97
CA ASP A 96 -6.20 3.61 8.72
C ASP A 96 -6.32 4.45 9.97
N LYS A 97 -5.19 4.95 10.47
CA LYS A 97 -5.16 5.70 11.72
C LYS A 97 -4.12 6.80 11.68
N GLU A 98 -4.57 8.00 12.01
CA GLU A 98 -3.68 9.14 12.25
C GLU A 98 -2.95 8.94 13.57
N LEU A 99 -1.62 8.90 13.51
CA LEU A 99 -0.77 8.77 14.70
C LEU A 99 -0.47 10.15 15.30
N SER A 100 -0.17 11.12 14.44
CA SER A 100 0.09 12.52 14.78
C SER A 100 -0.17 13.43 13.57
N ASP A 101 0.03 14.74 13.72
CA ASP A 101 -0.09 15.71 12.63
C ASP A 101 0.89 15.42 11.47
N GLY A 102 2.03 14.77 11.77
CA GLY A 102 3.07 14.43 10.79
C GLY A 102 3.04 12.99 10.27
N TYR A 103 2.34 12.06 10.94
CA TYR A 103 2.40 10.63 10.62
C TYR A 103 1.04 9.94 10.62
N ARG A 104 0.87 9.01 9.68
CA ARG A 104 -0.27 8.09 9.62
C ARG A 104 0.23 6.66 9.57
N ALA A 105 -0.47 5.74 10.22
CA ALA A 105 -0.18 4.32 10.07
C ALA A 105 -1.38 3.59 9.49
N ARG A 106 -1.09 2.62 8.62
CA ARG A 106 -2.09 1.81 7.94
C ARG A 106 -1.71 0.34 8.01
N ILE A 107 -2.71 -0.52 8.08
CA ILE A 107 -2.53 -1.95 7.81
C ILE A 107 -3.21 -2.25 6.49
N VAL A 108 -2.41 -2.72 5.53
CA VAL A 108 -2.87 -2.97 4.16
C VAL A 108 -2.52 -4.38 3.73
N GLY A 109 -3.38 -4.95 2.88
CA GLY A 109 -3.21 -6.27 2.29
C GLY A 109 -3.59 -6.23 0.83
N TYR A 110 -2.66 -5.81 -0.03
CA TYR A 110 -2.90 -5.70 -1.47
C TYR A 110 -2.70 -7.01 -2.22
N SER A 111 -2.57 -8.16 -1.55
CA SER A 111 -2.40 -9.46 -2.19
C SER A 111 -3.21 -10.51 -1.47
N VAL A 112 -3.76 -11.45 -2.24
CA VAL A 112 -4.51 -12.60 -1.70
C VAL A 112 -3.55 -13.65 -1.13
N MET A 113 -2.29 -13.64 -1.56
CA MET A 113 -1.26 -14.58 -1.10
C MET A 113 -0.38 -14.02 0.01
N ALA A 114 -0.24 -12.70 0.11
CA ALA A 114 0.59 -12.08 1.14
C ALA A 114 -0.25 -11.71 2.38
N HIS A 115 0.33 -11.92 3.56
CA HIS A 115 -0.28 -11.40 4.78
C HIS A 115 -0.28 -9.87 4.78
N PRO A 116 -1.31 -9.22 5.35
CA PRO A 116 -1.31 -7.78 5.55
C PRO A 116 -0.09 -7.31 6.34
N TRP A 117 0.41 -6.13 6.00
CA TRP A 117 1.58 -5.52 6.64
C TRP A 117 1.26 -4.12 7.17
N LEU A 118 2.13 -3.61 8.03
CA LEU A 118 2.04 -2.27 8.60
C LEU A 118 2.82 -1.29 7.71
N GLU A 119 2.18 -0.20 7.33
CA GLU A 119 2.81 0.94 6.65
C GLU A 119 2.76 2.16 7.57
N VAL A 120 3.87 2.89 7.66
CA VAL A 120 3.92 4.21 8.30
C VAL A 120 4.25 5.25 7.24
N ILE A 121 3.42 6.27 7.19
CA ILE A 121 3.40 7.29 6.16
C ILE A 121 3.65 8.64 6.79
N GLU A 122 4.63 9.35 6.25
CA GLU A 122 4.96 10.71 6.61
C GLU A 122 4.13 11.68 5.75
N LYS A 123 3.40 12.57 6.41
CA LYS A 123 2.60 13.61 5.77
C LYS A 123 3.50 14.81 5.43
N LYS A 124 3.63 15.13 4.14
CA LYS A 124 4.34 16.32 3.63
C LYS A 124 3.38 17.25 2.89
N GLY A 125 2.35 17.70 3.61
CA GLY A 125 1.31 18.57 3.06
C GLY A 125 0.46 17.85 2.02
N LEU A 126 0.62 18.20 0.74
CA LEU A 126 -0.15 17.61 -0.37
C LEU A 126 0.38 16.25 -0.85
N LEU A 127 1.58 15.87 -0.40
CA LEU A 127 2.19 14.59 -0.73
C LEU A 127 2.40 13.79 0.55
N GLU A 128 2.25 12.49 0.43
CA GLU A 128 2.51 11.52 1.47
C GLU A 128 3.64 10.60 1.01
N ARG A 129 4.53 10.24 1.94
CA ARG A 129 5.62 9.32 1.65
C ARG A 129 5.53 8.11 2.55
N LYS A 130 5.54 6.91 2.00
CA LYS A 130 5.71 5.69 2.79
C LYS A 130 7.16 5.68 3.30
N VAL A 131 7.33 5.67 4.62
CA VAL A 131 8.65 5.70 5.25
C VAL A 131 9.00 4.33 5.82
N ILE A 132 8.04 3.63 6.41
CA ILE A 132 8.28 2.32 7.02
C ILE A 132 7.28 1.32 6.45
N GLU A 133 7.80 0.14 6.10
CA GLU A 133 7.02 -1.04 5.77
C GLU A 133 7.47 -2.17 6.70
N CYS A 134 6.53 -2.76 7.44
CA CYS A 134 6.80 -3.85 8.36
C CYS A 134 5.89 -5.05 8.06
N THR A 135 6.47 -6.12 7.52
CA THR A 135 5.77 -7.37 7.23
C THR A 135 5.79 -8.32 8.42
N GLU A 136 4.83 -9.24 8.47
CA GLU A 136 4.78 -10.31 9.48
C GLU A 136 6.09 -11.13 9.49
N MET A 137 6.69 -11.35 8.31
CA MET A 137 7.97 -12.06 8.17
C MET A 137 9.12 -11.32 8.85
N GLN A 138 9.19 -10.00 8.71
CA GLN A 138 10.22 -9.18 9.38
C GLN A 138 10.03 -9.20 10.91
N LEU A 139 8.78 -9.22 11.37
CA LEU A 139 8.46 -9.30 12.79
C LEU A 139 8.89 -10.62 13.43
N GLU A 140 8.80 -11.71 12.66
CA GLU A 140 9.27 -13.02 13.10
C GLU A 140 10.79 -13.17 13.02
N ALA A 141 11.41 -12.67 11.94
CA ALA A 141 12.86 -12.62 11.80
C ALA A 141 13.53 -11.87 12.95
N PHE A 142 12.85 -10.86 13.52
CA PHE A 142 13.32 -10.15 14.71
C PHE A 142 13.48 -11.05 15.95
N ASN A 143 12.63 -12.07 16.11
CA ASN A 143 12.60 -12.92 17.30
C ASN A 143 13.46 -14.20 17.16
N LYS A 144 14.01 -14.52 15.98
CA LYS A 144 14.74 -15.77 15.72
C LYS A 144 16.07 -15.51 15.01
N ASP A 145 17.13 -16.17 15.49
CA ASP A 145 18.48 -16.12 14.89
C ASP A 145 18.60 -16.81 13.52
N ARG A 146 17.63 -17.67 13.15
CA ARG A 146 17.56 -18.36 11.85
C ARG A 146 16.11 -18.53 11.41
N ILE A 147 15.80 -18.08 10.20
CA ILE A 147 14.54 -18.39 9.51
C ILE A 147 14.70 -19.79 8.92
N ASP A 148 14.14 -20.80 9.59
CA ASP A 148 14.10 -22.15 9.04
C ASP A 148 12.95 -22.21 8.02
N VAL A 149 13.30 -22.20 6.74
CA VAL A 149 12.39 -22.06 5.57
C VAL A 149 11.39 -23.22 5.44
N LYS A 150 11.45 -24.22 6.32
CA LYS A 150 10.65 -25.45 6.26
C LYS A 150 9.18 -25.34 6.72
N TYR A 151 8.70 -24.20 7.24
CA TYR A 151 7.41 -24.13 7.94
C TYR A 151 6.46 -23.01 7.48
N ASP A 152 6.18 -22.92 6.18
CA ASP A 152 5.19 -21.97 5.62
C ASP A 152 3.73 -22.21 6.11
N ALA A 153 3.45 -23.36 6.75
CA ALA A 153 2.12 -23.71 7.24
C ALA A 153 1.88 -23.45 8.75
N GLN A 154 2.90 -23.06 9.52
CA GLN A 154 2.80 -22.93 10.99
C GLN A 154 3.25 -21.57 11.56
N LEU A 155 3.55 -20.58 10.71
CA LEU A 155 3.81 -19.21 11.15
C LEU A 155 2.56 -18.59 11.81
N ARG A 156 2.44 -18.77 13.12
CA ARG A 156 1.50 -18.05 13.99
C ARG A 156 2.32 -17.18 14.92
N PRO A 157 2.69 -15.95 14.53
CA PRO A 157 3.15 -15.02 15.53
C PRO A 157 1.98 -14.86 16.51
N ALA A 158 2.25 -14.98 17.82
CA ALA A 158 1.19 -14.97 18.84
C ALA A 158 0.29 -13.70 18.79
N LEU A 159 0.74 -12.67 18.07
CA LEU A 159 -0.01 -11.46 17.72
C LEU A 159 0.40 -11.06 16.29
N ARG A 160 -0.49 -11.32 15.32
CA ARG A 160 -0.35 -10.96 13.90
C ARG A 160 -0.73 -9.50 13.69
N ILE A 161 0.06 -8.73 12.95
CA ILE A 161 -0.29 -7.37 12.50
C ILE A 161 -1.71 -7.35 11.91
N SER A 162 -2.07 -8.37 11.13
CA SER A 162 -3.41 -8.48 10.52
C SER A 162 -4.59 -8.62 11.48
N GLU A 163 -4.35 -8.95 12.76
CA GLU A 163 -5.36 -9.11 13.81
C GLU A 163 -5.44 -7.88 14.73
N ALA A 164 -4.62 -6.86 14.49
CA ALA A 164 -4.69 -5.62 15.26
C ALA A 164 -6.07 -4.98 15.07
N LYS A 165 -6.59 -4.41 16.16
CA LYS A 165 -7.88 -3.70 16.19
C LYS A 165 -7.69 -2.20 16.06
N ASP A 166 -6.57 -1.68 16.54
CA ASP A 166 -6.22 -0.26 16.44
C ASP A 166 -4.70 -0.07 16.42
N LEU A 167 -4.27 1.12 16.00
CA LEU A 167 -2.89 1.57 15.98
C LEU A 167 -2.77 2.83 16.83
N LEU A 168 -1.79 2.88 17.73
CA LEU A 168 -1.58 4.02 18.62
C LEU A 168 -0.12 4.46 18.57
N LEU A 169 0.11 5.76 18.60
CA LEU A 169 1.45 6.30 18.79
C LEU A 169 1.79 6.21 20.28
N GLU A 170 2.88 5.52 20.61
CA GLU A 170 3.36 5.46 21.99
C GLU A 170 4.39 6.55 22.25
N LYS A 171 5.37 6.68 21.36
CA LYS A 171 6.43 7.67 21.49
C LYS A 171 6.99 8.04 20.13
N GLU A 172 7.30 9.32 19.98
CA GLU A 172 8.03 9.84 18.84
C GLU A 172 9.27 10.59 19.35
N THR A 173 10.43 10.32 18.75
CA THR A 173 11.67 11.07 18.97
C THR A 173 12.28 11.47 17.63
N ASP A 174 13.36 12.24 17.65
CA ASP A 174 14.06 12.66 16.43
C ASP A 174 14.58 11.47 15.61
N SER A 175 14.91 10.35 16.27
CA SER A 175 15.52 9.18 15.62
C SER A 175 14.63 7.95 15.60
N THR A 176 13.54 7.90 16.39
CA THR A 176 12.68 6.72 16.49
C THR A 176 11.19 7.04 16.52
N ILE A 177 10.39 6.09 16.06
CA ILE A 177 8.92 6.10 16.19
C ILE A 177 8.46 4.76 16.75
N SER A 178 7.67 4.81 17.83
CA SER A 178 7.12 3.65 18.52
C SER A 178 5.60 3.59 18.34
N ILE A 179 5.13 2.50 17.74
CA ILE A 179 3.74 2.26 17.39
C ILE A 179 3.23 1.03 18.15
N VAL A 180 2.09 1.18 18.81
CA VAL A 180 1.39 0.09 19.51
C VAL A 180 0.31 -0.47 18.61
N LEU A 181 0.43 -1.76 18.32
CA LEU A 181 -0.63 -2.60 17.77
C LEU A 181 -1.54 -3.02 18.94
N PHE A 182 -2.78 -2.53 18.94
CA PHE A 182 -3.76 -2.82 19.96
C PHE A 182 -4.60 -4.04 19.59
N TYR A 183 -4.65 -5.05 20.47
CA TYR A 183 -5.41 -6.29 20.25
C TYR A 183 -6.56 -6.49 21.25
N GLY A 184 -6.63 -5.65 22.29
CA GLY A 184 -7.51 -5.86 23.45
C GLY A 184 -6.82 -6.54 24.65
N ARG A 185 -5.48 -6.56 24.65
CA ARG A 185 -4.54 -7.25 25.58
C ARG A 185 -4.26 -8.72 25.23
N PRO A 186 -2.97 -9.14 25.19
CA PRO A 186 -1.75 -8.32 25.27
C PRO A 186 -1.53 -7.47 24.00
N ASN A 187 -0.98 -6.26 24.16
CA ASN A 187 -0.65 -5.37 23.03
C ASN A 187 0.81 -5.56 22.60
N LYS A 188 1.15 -5.15 21.37
CA LYS A 188 2.51 -5.23 20.84
C LYS A 188 3.04 -3.84 20.44
N THR A 189 4.14 -3.39 21.03
CA THR A 189 4.85 -2.16 20.64
C THR A 189 5.94 -2.50 19.65
N LEU A 190 5.96 -1.81 18.51
CA LEU A 190 7.02 -1.84 17.51
C LEU A 190 7.75 -0.50 17.51
N THR A 191 9.08 -0.51 17.63
CA THR A 191 9.90 0.71 17.54
C THR A 191 10.78 0.65 16.31
N PHE A 192 10.65 1.67 15.47
CA PHE A 192 11.39 1.82 14.22
C PHE A 192 12.38 2.98 14.32
N ASN A 193 13.48 2.87 13.58
CA ASN A 193 14.40 3.97 13.36
C ASN A 193 13.88 4.84 12.20
N LYS A 194 13.85 6.16 12.35
CA LYS A 194 13.46 7.09 11.28
C LYS A 194 14.54 7.29 10.21
N ILE A 195 15.80 7.00 10.53
CA ILE A 195 16.94 7.24 9.62
C ILE A 195 17.10 6.08 8.63
N ASN A 196 16.98 4.84 9.11
CA ASN A 196 17.18 3.65 8.30
C ASN A 196 15.88 2.87 8.02
N ASN A 197 14.76 3.33 8.57
CA ASN A 197 13.42 2.74 8.40
C ASN A 197 13.30 1.28 8.84
N ARG A 198 14.20 0.81 9.72
CA ARG A 198 14.21 -0.57 10.23
C ARG A 198 13.58 -0.70 11.60
N LEU A 199 12.98 -1.86 11.83
CA LEU A 199 12.50 -2.28 13.15
C LEU A 199 13.71 -2.51 14.08
N ILE A 200 13.72 -1.85 15.23
CA ILE A 200 14.81 -1.94 16.23
C ILE A 200 14.34 -2.65 17.51
N LYS A 201 13.09 -2.45 17.93
CA LYS A 201 12.57 -3.02 19.18
C LYS A 201 11.15 -3.58 19.06
N ILE A 202 10.89 -4.68 19.76
CA ILE A 202 9.54 -5.24 19.96
C ILE A 202 9.30 -5.39 21.47
N ASN A 203 8.23 -4.79 22.01
CA ASN A 203 7.88 -4.87 23.44
C ASN A 203 9.07 -4.56 24.38
N GLY A 204 9.91 -3.60 24.00
CA GLY A 204 11.11 -3.23 24.76
C GLY A 204 12.34 -4.14 24.58
N LYS A 205 12.22 -5.28 23.88
CA LYS A 205 13.38 -6.11 23.50
C LYS A 205 14.06 -5.53 22.25
N GLU A 206 15.36 -5.32 22.32
CA GLU A 206 16.17 -4.85 21.19
C GLU A 206 16.48 -5.98 20.21
N ALA A 207 16.70 -5.61 18.94
CA ALA A 207 17.21 -6.53 17.94
C ALA A 207 18.54 -7.10 18.43
N ILE A 208 18.71 -8.42 18.33
CA ILE A 208 19.99 -9.05 18.66
C ILE A 208 21.00 -8.54 17.61
N ASN A 209 21.87 -7.63 18.03
CA ASN A 209 22.96 -7.13 17.19
C ASN A 209 23.84 -8.30 16.77
N LYS A 210 24.00 -8.48 15.46
CA LYS A 210 25.16 -9.17 14.87
C LYS A 210 25.95 -8.15 14.07
#